data_AF-A0A4V2SDZ9-F1
#
_entry.id   AF-A0A4V2SDZ9-F1
#
_cell.length_a   1.000
_cell.length_b   1.000
_cell.length_c   1.000
_cell.angle_alpha   90.00
_cell.angle_beta   90.00
_cell.angle_gamma   90.00
#
_symmetry.space_group_name_H-M   'P 1'
#
loop_
_entity.id
_entity.type
_entity.pdbx_description
1 polymer ?
#
loop_
_entity_poly.entity_id
_entity_poly.type
_entity_poly.pdbx_seq_one_letter_code
_entity_poly.pdbx_strand_id
1 'polypeptide(L)'
;MCQENVVLCAASAYEQKFYLNEDFADLPEGIKEELKIICVLFTADVGGVLIMEFGPEGNLQLRVDVAEEDLLYDEIGSGLKIKQLQRERAELFESLEMYYRVFILGDMTGVE
;
A
#
# COMPACT_ATOMS: atom_id res chain seq x y z
N MET A 1 -21.43 -10.63 2.09
CA MET A 1 -20.30 -10.60 3.04
C MET A 1 -19.56 -9.32 2.73
N CYS A 2 -19.31 -8.45 3.71
CA CYS A 2 -18.47 -7.27 3.48
C CYS A 2 -17.08 -7.81 3.13
N GLN A 3 -16.68 -7.75 1.87
CA GLN A 3 -15.31 -8.11 1.49
C GLN A 3 -14.38 -7.15 2.23
N GLU A 4 -13.51 -7.71 3.07
CA GLU A 4 -12.48 -6.94 3.77
C GLU A 4 -11.39 -6.56 2.77
N ASN A 5 -10.75 -5.41 3.01
CA ASN A 5 -9.63 -4.98 2.18
C ASN A 5 -8.47 -5.96 2.33
N VAL A 6 -7.75 -6.22 1.24
CA VAL A 6 -6.59 -7.12 1.24
C VAL A 6 -5.31 -6.29 1.31
N VAL A 7 -4.55 -6.43 2.39
CA VAL A 7 -3.29 -5.71 2.57
C VAL A 7 -2.26 -6.20 1.56
N LEU A 8 -1.65 -5.28 0.80
CA LEU A 8 -0.51 -5.55 -0.08
C LEU A 8 0.78 -5.46 0.73
N CYS A 9 1.05 -4.30 1.32
CA CYS A 9 2.24 -4.05 2.12
C CYS A 9 1.99 -2.93 3.14
N ALA A 10 2.85 -2.85 4.14
CA ALA A 10 2.84 -1.77 5.11
C ALA A 10 4.26 -1.41 5.57
N ALA A 11 4.51 -0.14 5.88
CA ALA A 11 5.71 0.31 6.57
C ALA A 11 5.34 1.11 7.81
N SER A 12 6.12 0.96 8.87
CA SER A 12 5.95 1.71 10.11
C SER A 12 7.19 2.54 10.41
N ALA A 13 7.02 3.86 10.54
CA ALA A 13 8.06 4.75 11.05
C ALA A 13 8.45 4.39 12.48
N TYR A 14 7.47 3.99 13.29
CA TYR A 14 7.63 3.71 14.72
C TYR A 14 8.44 2.44 14.96
N GLU A 15 8.13 1.36 14.22
CA GLU A 15 8.81 0.08 14.37
C GLU A 15 10.03 -0.08 13.46
N GLN A 16 10.19 0.81 12.48
CA GLN A 16 11.23 0.71 11.45
C GLN A 16 11.17 -0.62 10.70
N LYS A 17 9.96 -1.11 10.45
CA LYS A 17 9.68 -2.38 9.77
C LYS A 17 8.88 -2.17 8.51
N PHE A 18 9.12 -3.06 7.56
CA PHE A 18 8.33 -3.22 6.34
C PHE A 18 7.75 -4.63 6.30
N TYR A 19 6.49 -4.72 5.94
CA TYR A 19 5.74 -5.95 5.74
C TYR A 19 5.23 -6.01 4.30
N LEU A 20 5.36 -7.17 3.65
CA LEU A 20 4.74 -7.50 2.37
C LEU A 20 3.89 -8.76 2.61
N ASN A 21 2.64 -8.74 2.16
CA ASN A 21 1.75 -9.87 2.30
C ASN A 21 2.22 -11.04 1.41
N GLU A 22 2.19 -12.26 1.96
CA GLU A 22 2.62 -13.50 1.30
C GLU A 22 1.80 -13.82 0.06
N ASP A 23 0.53 -13.38 -0.01
CA ASP A 23 -0.31 -13.49 -1.22
C ASP A 23 0.31 -12.79 -2.45
N PHE A 24 1.27 -11.88 -2.22
CA PHE A 24 1.98 -11.11 -3.25
C PHE A 24 3.45 -11.52 -3.36
N ALA A 25 3.82 -12.69 -2.84
CA ALA A 25 5.17 -13.23 -2.93
C ALA A 25 5.62 -13.49 -4.38
N ASP A 26 4.68 -13.65 -5.32
CA ASP A 26 4.98 -13.86 -6.74
C ASP A 26 5.20 -12.57 -7.54
N LEU A 27 5.07 -11.39 -6.90
CA LEU A 27 5.44 -10.14 -7.55
C LEU A 27 6.93 -10.15 -7.97
N PRO A 28 7.28 -9.53 -9.11
CA PRO A 28 8.68 -9.39 -9.49
C PRO A 28 9.49 -8.69 -8.40
N GLU A 29 10.73 -9.15 -8.14
CA GLU A 29 11.59 -8.58 -7.08
C GLU A 29 11.78 -7.05 -7.21
N GLY A 30 11.92 -6.53 -8.43
CA GLY A 30 12.03 -5.09 -8.64
C GLY A 30 10.80 -4.30 -8.17
N ILE A 31 9.60 -4.88 -8.31
CA ILE A 31 8.34 -4.27 -7.83
C ILE A 31 8.28 -4.32 -6.30
N LYS A 32 8.66 -5.45 -5.70
CA LYS A 32 8.71 -5.57 -4.23
C LYS A 32 9.70 -4.57 -3.62
N GLU A 33 10.86 -4.41 -4.23
CA GLU A 33 11.88 -3.45 -3.79
C GLU A 33 11.38 -2.01 -3.97
N GLU A 34 10.75 -1.70 -5.09
CA GLU A 34 10.15 -0.37 -5.32
C GLU A 34 9.05 -0.05 -4.30
N LEU A 35 8.14 -1.00 -4.02
CA LEU A 35 7.12 -0.86 -2.96
C LEU A 35 7.77 -0.58 -1.60
N LYS A 36 8.79 -1.35 -1.24
CA LYS A 36 9.53 -1.16 0.02
C LYS A 36 10.15 0.23 0.09
N ILE A 37 10.82 0.68 -0.97
CA ILE A 37 11.45 2.00 -1.05
C ILE A 37 10.38 3.09 -0.87
N ILE A 38 9.27 3.00 -1.60
CA ILE A 38 8.15 3.95 -1.50
C ILE A 38 7.64 4.04 -0.07
N CYS A 39 7.31 2.90 0.56
CA CYS A 39 6.72 2.91 1.89
C CYS A 39 7.69 3.43 2.95
N VAL A 40 8.95 2.99 2.91
CA VAL A 40 9.96 3.43 3.87
C VAL A 40 10.22 4.93 3.73
N LEU A 41 10.43 5.44 2.50
CA LEU A 41 10.67 6.86 2.27
C LEU A 41 9.47 7.72 2.68
N PHE A 42 8.24 7.26 2.38
CA PHE A 42 7.03 7.96 2.81
C PHE A 42 7.00 8.10 4.34
N THR A 43 7.12 6.99 5.06
CA THR A 43 7.05 7.00 6.54
C THR A 43 8.23 7.73 7.20
N ALA A 44 9.40 7.77 6.54
CA ALA A 44 10.54 8.55 7.02
C ALA A 44 10.30 10.07 6.93
N ASP A 45 9.54 10.51 5.92
CA ASP A 45 9.27 11.93 5.69
C ASP A 45 8.10 12.47 6.51
N VAL A 46 7.03 11.67 6.72
CA VAL A 46 5.80 12.16 7.37
C VAL A 46 5.44 11.46 8.69
N GLY A 47 6.15 10.39 9.06
CA GLY A 47 5.82 9.56 10.23
C GLY A 47 4.67 8.57 9.96
N GLY A 48 4.10 8.03 11.03
CA GLY A 48 2.97 7.11 10.93
C GLY A 48 3.29 5.71 10.38
N VAL A 49 2.23 4.99 10.05
CA VAL A 49 2.23 3.68 9.41
C VAL A 49 1.51 3.82 8.07
N LEU A 50 2.25 3.68 6.96
CA LEU A 50 1.64 3.63 5.63
C LEU A 50 1.21 2.19 5.34
N ILE A 51 -0.05 2.02 4.97
CA ILE A 51 -0.65 0.75 4.55
C ILE A 51 -1.13 0.91 3.11
N MET A 52 -0.68 0.01 2.24
CA MET A 52 -1.18 -0.15 0.88
C MET A 52 -2.05 -1.39 0.83
N GLU A 53 -3.28 -1.26 0.36
CA GLU A 53 -4.26 -2.33 0.39
C GLU A 53 -5.23 -2.24 -0.79
N PHE A 54 -5.79 -3.36 -1.20
CA PHE A 54 -6.79 -3.43 -2.26
C PHE A 54 -8.19 -3.45 -1.66
N GLY A 55 -9.07 -2.61 -2.22
CA GLY A 55 -10.49 -2.66 -1.94
C GLY A 55 -11.19 -3.86 -2.62
N PRO A 56 -12.47 -4.11 -2.31
CA PRO A 56 -13.27 -5.18 -2.91
C PRO A 56 -13.33 -5.16 -4.44
N GLU A 57 -13.27 -3.96 -5.03
CA GLU A 57 -13.30 -3.76 -6.48
C GLU A 57 -11.89 -3.83 -7.12
N GLY A 58 -10.88 -4.14 -6.32
CA GLY A 58 -9.47 -4.22 -6.72
C GLY A 58 -8.79 -2.88 -6.97
N ASN A 59 -9.36 -1.78 -6.47
CA ASN A 59 -8.70 -0.48 -6.45
C ASN A 59 -7.66 -0.42 -5.32
N LEU A 60 -6.49 0.16 -5.58
CA LEU A 60 -5.42 0.30 -4.60
C LEU A 60 -5.68 1.55 -3.74
N GLN A 61 -5.65 1.37 -2.42
CA GLN A 61 -5.84 2.42 -1.43
C GLN A 61 -4.57 2.58 -0.61
N LEU A 62 -4.21 3.83 -0.34
CA LEU A 62 -3.12 4.21 0.55
C LEU A 62 -3.74 4.81 1.80
N ARG A 63 -3.54 4.15 2.94
CA ARG A 63 -3.99 4.60 4.26
C ARG A 63 -2.78 4.92 5.13
N VAL A 64 -2.89 5.96 5.94
CA VAL A 64 -1.88 6.28 6.95
C VAL A 64 -2.54 6.19 8.31
N ASP A 65 -2.05 5.27 9.14
CA ASP A 65 -2.45 5.13 10.53
C ASP A 65 -1.40 5.80 11.41
N VAL A 66 -1.85 6.54 12.41
CA VAL A 66 -1.00 7.38 13.26
C VAL A 66 -1.27 7.03 14.71
N ALA A 67 -0.21 6.92 15.52
CA ALA A 67 -0.39 6.72 16.95
C ALA A 67 -1.01 7.99 17.57
N GLU A 68 -1.96 7.83 18.50
CA GLU A 68 -2.65 8.97 19.15
C GLU A 68 -1.68 9.95 19.84
N GLU A 69 -0.50 9.47 20.25
CA GLU A 69 0.54 10.24 20.93
C GLU A 69 1.55 10.91 19.97
N ASP A 70 1.42 10.71 18.66
CA ASP A 70 2.37 11.23 17.67
C ASP A 70 2.15 12.71 17.37
N LEU A 71 2.70 13.56 18.24
CA LEU A 71 2.74 15.01 18.07
C LEU A 71 3.65 15.47 16.92
N LEU A 72 4.46 14.58 16.35
CA LEU A 72 5.40 14.89 15.27
C LEU A 72 4.81 14.56 13.89
N TYR A 73 3.64 13.92 13.83
CA TYR A 73 2.96 13.63 12.58
C TYR A 73 2.51 14.91 11.87
N ASP A 74 2.92 15.07 10.61
CA ASP A 74 2.45 16.13 9.73
C ASP A 74 1.26 15.65 8.89
N GLU A 75 0.05 15.88 9.39
CA GLU A 75 -1.20 15.50 8.72
C GLU A 75 -1.35 16.15 7.33
N ILE A 76 -0.96 17.41 7.22
CA ILE A 76 -1.07 18.17 5.96
C ILE A 76 -0.04 17.65 4.96
N GLY A 77 1.21 17.48 5.40
CA GLY A 77 2.29 16.91 4.61
C GLY A 77 1.97 15.50 4.11
N SER A 78 1.44 14.65 4.98
CA SER A 78 0.98 13.29 4.65
C SER A 78 -0.06 13.30 3.53
N GLY A 79 -1.13 14.10 3.65
CA GLY A 79 -2.16 14.19 2.62
C GLY A 79 -1.64 14.70 1.26
N LEU A 80 -0.69 15.65 1.27
CA LEU A 80 -0.04 16.13 0.04
C LEU A 80 0.86 15.06 -0.57
N LYS A 81 1.65 14.36 0.26
CA LYS A 81 2.57 13.29 -0.15
C LYS A 81 1.82 12.11 -0.76
N ILE A 82 0.66 11.72 -0.21
CA ILE A 82 -0.20 10.68 -0.80
C ILE A 82 -0.63 11.07 -2.22
N LYS A 83 -1.14 12.29 -2.40
CA LYS A 83 -1.58 12.77 -3.72
C LYS A 83 -0.43 12.84 -4.72
N GLN A 84 0.75 13.26 -4.27
CA GLN A 84 1.95 13.27 -5.08
C GLN A 84 2.34 11.84 -5.49
N LEU A 85 2.37 10.91 -4.55
CA LEU A 85 2.73 9.52 -4.78
C LEU A 85 1.76 8.83 -5.74
N GLN A 86 0.44 9.05 -5.56
CA GLN A 86 -0.60 8.56 -6.48
C GLN A 86 -0.40 9.07 -7.92
N ARG A 87 0.09 10.30 -8.08
CA ARG A 87 0.38 10.87 -9.41
C ARG A 87 1.67 10.33 -10.01
N GLU A 88 2.75 10.27 -9.22
CA GLU A 88 4.08 9.87 -9.70
C GLU A 88 4.19 8.37 -9.97
N ARG A 89 3.43 7.55 -9.23
CA ARG A 89 3.43 6.09 -9.34
C ARG A 89 2.14 5.54 -9.94
N ALA A 90 1.40 6.37 -10.67
CA ALA A 90 0.12 5.98 -11.28
C ALA A 90 0.24 4.70 -12.12
N GLU A 91 1.27 4.58 -12.96
CA GLU A 91 1.49 3.41 -13.82
C GLU A 91 1.77 2.14 -13.00
N LEU A 92 2.56 2.26 -11.93
CA LEU A 92 2.84 1.15 -11.01
C LEU A 92 1.55 0.72 -10.30
N PHE A 93 0.78 1.66 -9.78
CA PHE A 93 -0.45 1.40 -9.05
C PHE A 93 -1.52 0.78 -9.96
N GLU A 94 -1.68 1.28 -11.18
CA GLU A 94 -2.58 0.69 -12.18
C GLU A 94 -2.17 -0.75 -12.54
N SER A 95 -0.87 -1.00 -12.68
CA SER A 95 -0.33 -2.35 -12.92
C SER A 95 -0.61 -3.30 -11.75
N LEU A 96 -0.47 -2.82 -10.51
CA LEU A 96 -0.78 -3.58 -9.30
C LEU A 96 -2.28 -3.86 -9.16
N GLU A 97 -3.15 -2.89 -9.47
CA GLU A 97 -4.60 -3.09 -9.51
C GLU A 97 -4.98 -4.14 -10.55
N MET A 98 -4.40 -4.08 -11.74
CA MET A 98 -4.63 -5.08 -12.79
C MET A 98 -4.17 -6.47 -12.35
N TYR A 99 -2.97 -6.58 -11.77
CA TYR A 99 -2.46 -7.81 -11.21
C TYR A 99 -3.43 -8.39 -10.17
N TYR A 100 -3.86 -7.58 -9.21
CA TYR A 100 -4.78 -8.01 -8.16
C TYR A 100 -6.13 -8.48 -8.75
N ARG A 101 -6.70 -7.73 -9.69
CA ARG A 101 -7.98 -8.10 -10.31
C ARG A 101 -7.90 -9.41 -11.10
N VAL A 102 -6.79 -9.66 -11.80
CA VAL A 102 -6.64 -10.85 -12.66
C VAL A 102 -6.24 -12.07 -11.87
N PHE A 103 -5.23 -11.96 -11.00
CA PHE A 103 -4.61 -13.12 -10.35
C PHE A 103 -5.16 -13.41 -8.96
N ILE A 104 -5.67 -12.40 -8.24
CA ILE A 104 -6.12 -12.59 -6.85
C ILE A 104 -7.64 -12.59 -6.78
N LEU A 105 -8.29 -11.56 -7.33
CA LEU A 105 -9.75 -11.44 -7.34
C LEU A 105 -10.41 -12.47 -8.27
N GLY A 106 -9.78 -12.76 -9.41
CA GLY A 106 -10.20 -13.83 -10.34
C GLY A 106 -10.24 -15.19 -9.64
N ASP A 107 -9.16 -15.53 -8.92
CA ASP A 107 -9.05 -16.75 -8.13
C ASP A 107 -10.10 -16.82 -7.00
N MET A 108 -10.39 -15.69 -6.33
CA MET A 108 -11.42 -15.63 -5.28
C MET A 108 -12.85 -15.75 -5.80
N THR A 109 -13.11 -15.32 -7.04
CA THR A 109 -14.45 -15.34 -7.66
C THR A 109 -14.73 -16.61 -8.45
N GLY A 110 -13.74 -17.49 -8.64
CA GLY A 110 -13.90 -18.81 -9.23
C GLY A 110 -14.27 -18.79 -10.72
N VAL A 111 -13.86 -17.75 -11.46
CA VAL A 111 -14.09 -17.67 -12.91
C VAL A 111 -12.89 -18.29 -13.62
N GLU A 112 -12.99 -19.60 -13.92
CA GLU A 112 -12.12 -20.29 -14.90
C GLU A 112 -12.34 -19.79 -16.33
#